data_AF-A0A1X6ZKY9-F1
#
_entry.id   AF-A0A1X6ZKY9-F1
#
_cell.length_a   1.000
_cell.length_b   1.000
_cell.length_c   1.000
_cell.angle_alpha   90.00
_cell.angle_beta   90.00
_cell.angle_gamma   90.00
#
_symmetry.space_group_name_H-M   'P 1'
#
loop_
_entity.id
_entity.type
_entity.pdbx_description
1 polymer ?
#
loop_
_entity_poly.entity_id
_entity_poly.type
_entity_poly.pdbx_seq_one_letter_code
_entity_poly.pdbx_strand_id
1 'polypeptide(L)'
;MAGVTSRVILSATLVALAVTATAAEATTRREAAEIRLSRYAPEVDVTKLTDTELAVLMNILRSTDTDIEKRFRLRSFVDRYQSGD
;
A
#
# COMPACT_ATOMS: atom_id res chain seq x y z
N MET A 1 34.83 -23.88 -46.48
CA MET A 1 34.66 -23.67 -45.02
C MET A 1 34.33 -22.20 -44.82
N ALA A 2 33.04 -21.88 -44.74
CA ALA A 2 32.29 -21.51 -43.51
C ALA A 2 32.43 -20.00 -43.19
N GLY A 3 31.38 -19.19 -43.00
CA GLY A 3 29.96 -19.50 -42.95
C GLY A 3 29.11 -18.23 -42.81
N VAL A 4 27.87 -18.37 -43.30
CA VAL A 4 26.61 -17.79 -42.78
C VAL A 4 26.53 -16.26 -42.61
N THR A 5 25.91 -15.67 -43.63
CA THR A 5 24.96 -14.56 -43.57
C THR A 5 24.22 -14.41 -42.25
N SER A 6 24.35 -13.27 -41.56
CA SER A 6 23.44 -12.91 -40.47
C SER A 6 22.81 -11.56 -40.74
N ARG A 7 21.58 -11.62 -41.26
CA ARG A 7 20.68 -10.48 -41.46
C ARG A 7 20.12 -10.10 -40.09
N VAL A 8 20.64 -9.05 -39.47
CA VAL A 8 20.04 -8.54 -38.23
C VAL A 8 18.79 -7.73 -38.61
N ILE A 9 17.68 -8.45 -38.62
CA ILE A 9 16.31 -7.97 -38.80
C ILE A 9 15.77 -7.57 -37.41
N LEU A 10 15.28 -6.32 -37.32
CA LEU A 10 14.24 -5.77 -36.45
C LEU A 10 14.16 -6.22 -34.97
N SER A 11 14.08 -5.24 -34.06
CA SER A 11 12.83 -4.96 -33.33
C SER A 11 12.99 -3.74 -32.39
N ALA A 12 12.22 -2.69 -32.64
CA ALA A 12 12.07 -1.56 -31.72
C ALA A 12 11.03 -1.93 -30.67
N THR A 13 11.46 -2.23 -29.45
CA THR A 13 10.54 -2.51 -28.34
C THR A 13 10.22 -1.21 -27.60
N LEU A 14 9.15 -0.54 -28.02
CA LEU A 14 8.53 0.54 -27.26
C LEU A 14 7.83 -0.05 -26.04
N VAL A 15 8.44 0.05 -24.87
CA VAL A 15 7.78 -0.25 -23.59
C VAL A 15 7.15 1.04 -23.08
N ALA A 16 5.92 1.31 -23.51
CA ALA A 16 5.06 2.29 -22.85
C ALA A 16 4.31 1.57 -21.72
N LEU A 17 4.89 1.55 -20.52
CA LEU A 17 4.22 1.01 -19.34
C LEU A 17 3.24 2.07 -18.81
N ALA A 18 1.99 2.03 -19.27
CA ALA A 18 0.93 2.86 -18.72
C ALA A 18 0.51 2.31 -17.35
N VAL A 19 1.10 2.83 -16.27
CA VAL A 19 0.54 2.68 -14.92
C VAL A 19 -0.65 3.62 -14.80
N THR A 20 -1.84 3.10 -15.12
CA THR A 20 -3.12 3.69 -14.71
C THR A 20 -3.72 2.80 -13.64
N ALA A 21 -3.15 2.87 -12.43
CA ALA A 21 -3.77 2.34 -11.23
C ALA A 21 -4.88 3.30 -10.79
N THR A 22 -6.00 3.29 -11.50
CA THR A 22 -7.05 4.31 -11.34
C THR A 22 -8.16 3.83 -10.42
N ALA A 23 -8.27 4.45 -9.24
CA ALA A 23 -9.38 4.41 -8.27
C ALA A 23 -9.80 3.04 -7.67
N ALA A 24 -10.03 2.02 -8.48
CA ALA A 24 -10.50 0.70 -8.01
C ALA A 24 -9.52 0.03 -7.04
N GLU A 25 -8.21 0.10 -7.33
CA GLU A 25 -7.19 -0.40 -6.40
C GLU A 25 -7.09 0.41 -5.10
N ALA A 26 -7.47 1.69 -5.11
CA ALA A 26 -7.45 2.51 -3.90
C ALA A 26 -8.60 2.11 -2.97
N THR A 27 -9.80 1.88 -3.53
CA THR A 27 -10.95 1.35 -2.78
C THR A 27 -10.66 -0.02 -2.19
N THR A 28 -10.13 -0.96 -2.98
CA THR A 28 -9.77 -2.30 -2.48
C THR A 28 -8.68 -2.25 -1.41
N ARG A 29 -7.70 -1.35 -1.54
CA ARG A 29 -6.66 -1.14 -0.52
C ARG A 29 -7.27 -0.63 0.79
N ARG A 30 -8.28 0.25 0.71
CA ARG A 30 -8.97 0.81 1.87
C ARG A 30 -9.80 -0.24 2.60
N GLU A 31 -10.60 -1.03 1.88
CA GLU A 31 -11.36 -2.14 2.48
C GLU A 31 -10.42 -3.18 3.14
N ALA A 32 -9.31 -3.51 2.48
CA ALA A 32 -8.32 -4.43 3.04
C ALA A 32 -7.58 -3.84 4.25
N ALA A 33 -7.47 -2.51 4.33
CA ALA A 33 -6.90 -1.81 5.46
C ALA A 33 -7.88 -1.82 6.64
N GLU A 34 -9.17 -1.56 6.40
CA GLU A 34 -10.25 -1.63 7.39
C GLU A 34 -10.30 -2.97 8.11
N ILE A 35 -10.39 -4.08 7.36
CA ILE A 35 -10.45 -5.44 7.93
C ILE A 35 -9.23 -5.73 8.81
N ARG A 36 -8.06 -5.23 8.41
CA ARG A 36 -6.84 -5.39 9.21
C ARG A 36 -6.87 -4.51 10.43
N LEU A 37 -7.21 -3.24 10.30
CA LEU A 37 -7.23 -2.28 11.40
C LEU A 37 -8.23 -2.70 12.48
N SER A 38 -9.43 -3.15 12.10
CA SER A 38 -10.46 -3.62 13.04
C SER A 38 -10.00 -4.77 13.95
N ARG A 39 -8.99 -5.55 13.54
CA ARG A 39 -8.42 -6.62 14.37
C ARG A 39 -7.45 -6.12 15.45
N TYR A 40 -6.80 -4.98 15.23
CA TYR A 40 -5.79 -4.45 16.15
C TYR A 40 -6.29 -3.22 16.93
N ALA A 41 -7.21 -2.46 16.34
CA ALA A 41 -7.74 -1.21 16.87
C ALA A 41 -9.20 -1.02 16.38
N PRO A 42 -10.17 -1.80 16.90
CA PRO A 42 -11.59 -1.70 16.55
C PRO A 42 -12.22 -0.34 16.90
N GLU A 43 -11.62 0.41 17.80
CA GLU A 43 -12.03 1.77 18.17
C GLU A 43 -11.72 2.82 17.10
N VAL A 44 -10.95 2.48 16.06
CA VAL A 44 -10.52 3.42 15.03
C VAL A 44 -11.53 3.49 13.92
N ASP A 45 -12.12 4.67 13.74
CA ASP A 45 -12.97 4.96 12.60
C ASP A 45 -12.12 5.25 11.36
N VAL A 46 -11.91 4.21 10.55
CA VAL A 46 -11.11 4.28 9.32
C VAL A 46 -11.74 5.22 8.29
N THR A 47 -13.05 5.46 8.35
CA THR A 47 -13.74 6.36 7.41
C THR A 47 -13.33 7.82 7.61
N LYS A 48 -12.86 8.17 8.82
CA LYS A 48 -12.36 9.51 9.16
C LYS A 48 -10.89 9.71 8.85
N LEU A 49 -10.18 8.66 8.42
CA LEU A 49 -8.77 8.75 8.08
C LEU A 49 -8.57 9.17 6.63
N THR A 50 -7.67 10.12 6.42
CA THR A 50 -7.12 10.42 5.10
C THR A 50 -6.32 9.23 4.56
N ASP A 51 -6.15 9.15 3.25
CA ASP A 51 -5.37 8.07 2.63
C ASP A 51 -3.91 8.05 3.12
N THR A 52 -3.35 9.22 3.44
CA THR A 52 -2.01 9.36 4.02
C THR A 52 -1.94 8.75 5.41
N GLU A 53 -2.89 9.05 6.29
CA GLU A 53 -2.96 8.47 7.65
C GLU A 53 -3.16 6.96 7.59
N LEU A 54 -4.04 6.51 6.70
CA LEU A 54 -4.27 5.09 6.46
C LEU A 54 -3.00 4.37 6.01
N ALA A 55 -2.23 4.98 5.11
CA ALA A 55 -0.95 4.43 4.65
C ALA A 55 0.07 4.31 5.81
N VAL A 56 0.11 5.28 6.72
CA VAL A 56 0.97 5.22 7.92
C VAL A 56 0.54 4.06 8.82
N LEU A 57 -0.76 3.92 9.08
CA LEU A 57 -1.28 2.82 9.89
C LEU A 57 -1.00 1.45 9.27
N MET A 58 -1.15 1.32 7.95
CA MET A 58 -0.79 0.10 7.24
C MET A 58 0.70 -0.20 7.31
N ASN A 59 1.55 0.81 7.33
CA ASN A 59 2.99 0.62 7.52
C ASN A 59 3.31 0.08 8.92
N ILE A 60 2.61 0.55 9.97
CA ILE A 60 2.72 0.01 11.33
C ILE A 60 2.32 -1.47 11.36
N LEU A 61 1.21 -1.82 10.71
CA LEU A 61 0.75 -3.22 10.66
C LEU A 61 1.71 -4.16 9.91
N ARG A 62 2.35 -3.66 8.85
CA ARG A 62 3.32 -4.42 8.05
C ARG A 62 4.71 -4.50 8.71
N SER A 63 4.94 -3.77 9.80
CA SER A 63 6.20 -3.84 10.53
C SER A 63 6.46 -5.25 11.08
N THR A 64 7.72 -5.53 11.38
CA THR A 64 8.17 -6.77 12.04
C THR A 64 7.94 -6.75 13.55
N ASP A 65 7.30 -5.69 14.08
CA ASP A 65 7.01 -5.53 15.50
C ASP A 65 6.05 -6.61 16.00
N THR A 66 6.06 -6.84 17.31
CA THR A 66 5.11 -7.74 17.96
C THR A 66 3.68 -7.19 17.87
N ASP A 67 2.67 -8.06 17.97
CA ASP A 67 1.26 -7.61 17.95
C ASP A 67 0.94 -6.59 19.05
N ILE A 68 1.62 -6.71 20.20
CA ILE A 68 1.50 -5.77 21.32
C ILE A 68 2.02 -4.38 20.93
N GLU A 69 3.22 -4.32 20.37
CA GLU A 69 3.84 -3.07 19.89
C GLU A 69 3.03 -2.44 18.76
N LYS A 70 2.54 -3.25 17.81
CA LYS A 70 1.66 -2.78 16.74
C LYS A 70 0.42 -2.11 17.30
N ARG A 71 -0.27 -2.75 18.25
CA ARG A 71 -1.46 -2.18 18.91
C ARG A 71 -1.13 -0.88 19.66
N PHE A 72 0.00 -0.84 20.37
CA PHE A 72 0.42 0.36 21.08
C PHE A 72 0.69 1.52 20.12
N ARG A 73 1.43 1.29 19.04
CA ARG A 73 1.75 2.28 18.01
C ARG A 73 0.51 2.76 17.25
N LEU A 74 -0.40 1.85 16.92
CA LEU A 74 -1.71 2.16 16.31
C LEU A 74 -2.51 3.10 17.20
N ARG A 75 -2.68 2.73 18.48
CA ARG A 75 -3.43 3.54 19.44
C ARG A 75 -2.80 4.91 19.65
N SER A 76 -1.47 4.96 19.82
CA SER A 76 -0.74 6.23 19.98
C SER A 76 -0.85 7.14 18.76
N PHE A 77 -0.84 6.57 17.55
CA PHE A 77 -1.09 7.35 16.34
C PHE A 77 -2.51 7.90 16.38
N VAL A 78 -3.52 7.05 16.51
CA VAL A 78 -4.94 7.46 16.49
C VAL A 78 -5.23 8.52 17.56
N ASP A 79 -4.76 8.32 18.78
CA ASP A 79 -4.97 9.24 19.90
C ASP A 79 -4.44 10.65 19.61
N ARG A 80 -3.26 10.75 18.96
CA ARG A 80 -2.68 12.03 18.54
C ARG A 80 -3.52 12.76 17.50
N TYR A 81 -4.17 12.02 16.59
CA TYR A 81 -4.97 12.62 15.52
C TYR A 81 -6.42 12.88 15.96
N GLN A 82 -6.97 12.08 16.88
CA GLN A 82 -8.33 12.27 17.41
C GLN A 82 -8.39 13.31 18.53
N SER A 83 -7.29 13.57 19.23
CA SER A 83 -7.21 14.59 20.29
C SER A 83 -6.83 15.99 19.76
N GLY A 84 -6.69 16.15 18.44
CA GLY A 84 -6.10 17.32 17.80
C GLY A 84 -7.01 18.19 16.93
N ASP A 85 -8.33 17.97 16.95
CA ASP A 85 -9.34 18.83 16.28
C ASP A 85 -10.29 19.46 17.32
#